data_AF-A0A3R7MI90-F1
#
_entry.id   AF-A0A3R7MI90-F1
#
_cell.length_a   1.000
_cell.length_b   1.000
_cell.length_c   1.000
_cell.angle_alpha   90.00
_cell.angle_beta   90.00
_cell.angle_gamma   90.00
#
_symmetry.space_group_name_H-M   'P 1'
#
loop_
_entity.id
_entity.type
_entity.pdbx_description
1 polymer ?
#
loop_
_entity_poly.entity_id
_entity_poly.type
_entity_poly.pdbx_seq_one_letter_code
_entity_poly.pdbx_strand_id
1 'polypeptide(L)'
;MATEAPRLQSMKAEYLLYDDLNVVVVDWLSGSGPPYTQAVANIRLIGAIIGRLVLDLEEYFGVPPSAVHLVGHSLGAQLGGYTGEYLKGRGAKLGRITGLDPAEPYFEGTDPVVRLDPLDATLVDVIHTDAGPIITGGMLGSRVCLRPVGVACGSGVCLRPVGPVVSELRLGRA
;
A
#
# COMPACT_ATOMS: atom_id res chain seq x y z
N MET A 1 17.67 -11.80 -16.56
CA MET A 1 16.30 -12.15 -16.16
C MET A 1 16.16 -11.72 -14.72
N ALA A 2 15.33 -10.70 -14.45
CA ALA A 2 15.11 -10.24 -13.09
C ALA A 2 14.45 -11.37 -12.30
N THR A 3 15.09 -11.81 -11.22
CA THR A 3 14.52 -12.75 -10.27
C THR A 3 13.45 -12.01 -9.48
N GLU A 4 12.22 -12.01 -9.98
CA GLU A 4 11.08 -11.50 -9.22
C GLU A 4 11.02 -12.21 -7.85
N ALA A 5 10.81 -11.46 -6.78
CA ALA A 5 10.74 -12.03 -5.44
C ALA A 5 9.62 -13.10 -5.39
N PRO A 6 9.90 -14.34 -4.95
CA PRO A 6 8.93 -15.44 -4.97
C PRO A 6 7.58 -15.09 -4.34
N ARG A 7 7.60 -14.25 -3.30
CA ARG A 7 6.41 -13.78 -2.58
C ARG A 7 5.45 -12.95 -3.45
N LEU A 8 5.97 -12.06 -4.29
CA LEU A 8 5.12 -11.23 -5.17
C LEU A 8 4.51 -12.08 -6.29
N GLN A 9 5.25 -13.08 -6.79
CA GLN A 9 4.73 -14.02 -7.78
C GLN A 9 3.62 -14.90 -7.23
N SER A 10 3.79 -15.43 -6.01
CA SER A 10 2.73 -16.17 -5.33
C SER A 10 1.49 -15.30 -5.11
N MET A 11 1.67 -14.06 -4.63
CA MET A 11 0.54 -13.14 -4.42
C MET A 11 -0.20 -12.85 -5.73
N LYS A 12 0.52 -12.57 -6.82
CA LYS A 12 -0.06 -12.38 -8.15
C LYS A 12 -0.88 -13.61 -8.58
N ALA A 13 -0.30 -14.79 -8.45
CA ALA A 13 -0.96 -16.04 -8.85
C ALA A 13 -2.28 -16.23 -8.09
N GLU A 14 -2.29 -15.98 -6.77
CA GLU A 14 -3.51 -16.06 -5.96
C GLU A 14 -4.56 -15.05 -6.42
N TYR A 15 -4.18 -13.78 -6.67
CA TYR A 15 -5.14 -12.77 -7.16
C TYR A 15 -5.82 -13.21 -8.47
N LEU A 16 -5.06 -13.78 -9.40
CA LEU A 16 -5.56 -14.24 -10.70
C LEU A 16 -6.45 -15.48 -10.62
N LEU A 17 -6.47 -16.20 -9.50
CA LEU A 17 -7.39 -17.32 -9.28
C LEU A 17 -8.80 -16.85 -8.91
N TYR A 18 -8.93 -15.69 -8.26
CA TYR A 18 -10.21 -15.20 -7.76
C TYR A 18 -10.96 -14.33 -8.77
N ASP A 19 -10.25 -13.53 -9.57
CA ASP A 19 -10.90 -12.60 -10.51
C ASP A 19 -9.99 -12.24 -11.70
N ASP A 20 -10.60 -11.72 -12.77
CA ASP A 20 -9.90 -11.25 -13.97
C ASP A 20 -9.33 -9.84 -13.72
N LEU A 21 -8.09 -9.79 -13.26
CA LEU A 21 -7.44 -8.58 -12.77
C LEU A 21 -6.14 -8.28 -13.52
N ASN A 22 -5.88 -6.99 -13.74
CA ASN A 22 -4.58 -6.51 -14.17
C ASN A 22 -3.66 -6.35 -12.96
N VAL A 23 -2.71 -7.26 -12.77
CA VAL A 23 -1.73 -7.19 -11.67
C VAL A 23 -0.41 -6.62 -12.18
N VAL A 24 -0.05 -5.42 -11.69
CA VAL A 24 1.21 -4.74 -12.01
C VAL A 24 2.15 -4.84 -10.83
N VAL A 25 3.31 -5.46 -11.02
CA VAL A 25 4.37 -5.53 -10.01
C VAL A 25 5.33 -4.37 -10.22
N VAL A 26 5.43 -3.48 -9.23
CA VAL A 26 6.38 -2.36 -9.26
C VAL A 26 7.69 -2.79 -8.61
N ASP A 27 8.69 -3.08 -9.43
CA ASP A 27 10.05 -3.33 -8.97
C ASP A 27 10.83 -2.00 -8.89
N TRP A 28 11.27 -1.67 -7.68
CA TRP A 28 12.11 -0.50 -7.40
C TRP A 28 13.35 -0.88 -6.59
N LEU A 29 13.84 -2.12 -6.73
CA LEU A 29 14.98 -2.66 -5.99
C LEU A 29 16.23 -1.75 -6.04
N SER A 30 16.49 -1.11 -7.19
CA SER A 30 17.61 -0.17 -7.35
C SER A 30 17.52 1.05 -6.42
N GLY A 31 16.31 1.44 -6.03
CA GLY A 31 16.05 2.57 -5.13
C GLY A 31 15.83 2.18 -3.67
N SER A 32 15.73 0.88 -3.35
CA SER A 32 15.48 0.37 -1.99
C SER A 32 16.75 0.02 -1.22
N GLY A 33 17.92 0.18 -1.84
CA GLY A 33 19.22 -0.11 -1.22
C GLY A 33 19.61 0.87 -0.11
N PRO A 34 20.59 0.52 0.72
CA PRO A 34 21.11 1.41 1.76
C PRO A 34 21.78 2.66 1.17
N PRO A 35 21.79 3.79 1.90
CA PRO A 35 21.29 3.97 3.28
C PRO A 35 19.76 4.08 3.35
N TYR A 36 19.17 3.65 4.48
CA TYR A 36 17.70 3.65 4.67
C TYR A 36 17.05 5.02 4.48
N THR A 37 17.73 6.09 4.88
CA THR A 37 17.29 7.48 4.64
C THR A 37 17.13 7.81 3.16
N GLN A 38 18.01 7.26 2.31
CA GLN A 38 17.92 7.44 0.87
C GLN A 38 16.73 6.65 0.30
N ALA A 39 16.50 5.43 0.78
CA ALA A 39 15.33 4.65 0.39
C ALA A 39 14.02 5.37 0.76
N VAL A 40 13.93 5.97 1.95
CA VAL A 40 12.80 6.82 2.38
C VAL A 40 12.61 8.03 1.45
N ALA A 41 13.69 8.68 1.02
CA ALA A 41 13.59 9.78 0.07
C ALA A 41 13.12 9.31 -1.32
N ASN A 42 13.63 8.17 -1.79
CA ASN A 42 13.33 7.62 -3.11
C ASN A 42 11.85 7.25 -3.28
N ILE A 43 11.20 6.74 -2.23
CA ILE A 43 9.79 6.34 -2.34
C ILE A 43 8.83 7.51 -2.63
N ARG A 44 9.22 8.76 -2.35
CA ARG A 44 8.45 9.95 -2.77
C ARG A 44 8.40 10.08 -4.28
N LEU A 45 9.56 9.93 -4.93
CA LEU A 45 9.67 9.96 -6.39
C LEU A 45 8.91 8.80 -7.01
N ILE A 46 9.07 7.59 -6.46
CA ILE A 46 8.39 6.39 -6.97
C ILE A 46 6.86 6.52 -6.80
N GLY A 47 6.40 7.05 -5.67
CA GLY A 47 4.98 7.34 -5.44
C GLY A 47 4.39 8.28 -6.49
N ALA A 48 5.14 9.31 -6.89
CA ALA A 48 4.76 10.22 -7.98
C ALA A 48 4.77 9.54 -9.36
N ILE A 49 5.74 8.65 -9.64
CA ILE A 49 5.79 7.87 -10.88
C ILE A 49 4.56 6.96 -10.99
N ILE A 50 4.20 6.26 -9.91
CA ILE A 50 3.01 5.40 -9.90
C ILE A 50 1.73 6.24 -10.02
N GLY A 51 1.67 7.39 -9.33
CA GLY A 51 0.54 8.30 -9.46
C GLY A 51 0.39 8.83 -10.89
N ARG A 52 1.51 9.10 -11.57
CA ARG A 52 1.49 9.45 -12.99
C ARG A 52 0.99 8.30 -13.86
N LEU A 53 1.46 7.08 -13.62
CA LEU A 53 1.00 5.89 -14.33
C LEU A 53 -0.51 5.70 -14.19
N VAL A 54 -1.08 5.91 -13.00
CA VAL A 54 -2.53 5.80 -12.78
C VAL A 54 -3.32 6.82 -13.62
N LEU A 55 -2.82 8.04 -13.75
CA LEU A 55 -3.46 9.05 -14.61
C LEU A 55 -3.30 8.71 -16.09
N ASP A 56 -2.15 8.19 -16.51
CA ASP A 56 -1.95 7.75 -17.88
C ASP A 56 -2.87 6.54 -18.21
N LEU A 57 -3.15 5.66 -17.23
CA LEU A 57 -4.13 4.58 -17.39
C LEU A 57 -5.56 5.10 -17.57
N GLU A 58 -5.92 6.15 -16.85
CA GLU A 58 -7.20 6.84 -17.04
C GLU A 58 -7.29 7.50 -18.43
N GLU A 59 -6.25 8.24 -18.82
CA GLU A 59 -6.20 9.01 -20.07
C GLU A 59 -6.21 8.10 -21.31
N TYR A 60 -5.37 7.05 -21.35
CA TYR A 60 -5.19 6.23 -22.55
C TYR A 60 -6.10 5.00 -22.60
N PHE A 61 -6.48 4.46 -21.44
CA PHE A 61 -7.22 3.19 -21.36
C PHE A 61 -8.59 3.33 -20.69
N GLY A 62 -8.95 4.53 -20.22
CA GLY A 62 -10.25 4.78 -19.57
C GLY A 62 -10.41 4.08 -18.23
N VAL A 63 -9.32 3.67 -17.58
CA VAL A 63 -9.35 3.01 -16.26
C VAL A 63 -9.45 4.08 -15.18
N PRO A 64 -10.58 4.21 -14.46
CA PRO A 64 -10.71 5.25 -13.46
C PRO A 64 -9.78 4.96 -12.26
N PRO A 65 -9.18 5.98 -11.62
CA PRO A 65 -8.34 5.82 -10.43
C PRO A 65 -9.06 5.11 -9.26
N SER A 66 -10.39 5.20 -9.21
CA SER A 66 -11.24 4.50 -8.24
C SER A 66 -11.28 2.98 -8.42
N ALA A 67 -10.91 2.46 -9.59
CA ALA A 67 -10.79 1.02 -9.84
C ALA A 67 -9.40 0.46 -9.47
N VAL A 68 -8.45 1.33 -9.11
CA VAL A 68 -7.08 0.92 -8.78
C VAL A 68 -6.96 0.57 -7.30
N HIS A 69 -6.37 -0.60 -7.03
CA HIS A 69 -5.99 -1.06 -5.70
C HIS A 69 -4.47 -1.17 -5.60
N LEU A 70 -3.89 -0.40 -4.68
CA LEU A 70 -2.46 -0.42 -4.40
C LEU A 70 -2.20 -1.26 -3.14
N VAL A 71 -1.31 -2.24 -3.25
CA VAL A 71 -0.85 -3.05 -2.11
C VAL A 71 0.64 -2.77 -1.89
N GLY A 72 0.99 -2.33 -0.69
CA GLY A 72 2.36 -1.95 -0.35
C GLY A 72 2.82 -2.60 0.95
N HIS A 73 4.07 -3.08 1.01
CA HIS A 73 4.66 -3.66 2.21
C HIS A 73 5.81 -2.80 2.75
N SER A 74 5.87 -2.57 4.07
CA SER A 74 6.93 -1.77 4.72
C SER A 74 7.04 -0.36 4.10
N LEU A 75 8.19 0.01 3.53
CA LEU A 75 8.36 1.27 2.78
C LEU A 75 7.38 1.38 1.59
N GLY A 76 6.99 0.26 1.00
CA GLY A 76 5.99 0.21 -0.07
C GLY A 76 4.59 0.63 0.38
N ALA A 77 4.23 0.48 1.66
CA ALA A 77 2.96 0.96 2.18
C ALA A 77 2.93 2.50 2.24
N GLN A 78 4.04 3.10 2.71
CA GLN A 78 4.20 4.56 2.74
C GLN A 78 4.23 5.17 1.34
N LEU A 79 4.84 4.46 0.39
CA LEU A 79 4.79 4.80 -1.04
C LEU A 79 3.34 4.89 -1.56
N GLY A 80 2.45 4.01 -1.09
CA GLY A 80 1.02 4.09 -1.41
C GLY A 80 0.38 5.40 -0.97
N GLY A 81 0.75 5.91 0.20
CA GLY A 81 0.31 7.22 0.68
C GLY A 81 0.79 8.36 -0.22
N TYR A 82 2.07 8.34 -0.61
CA TYR A 82 2.60 9.32 -1.57
C TYR A 82 1.89 9.28 -2.92
N THR A 83 1.52 8.11 -3.41
CA THR A 83 0.71 7.98 -4.63
C THR A 83 -0.68 8.60 -4.44
N GLY A 84 -1.34 8.34 -3.32
CA GLY A 84 -2.64 8.93 -3.00
C GLY A 84 -2.61 10.46 -2.92
N GLU A 85 -1.65 11.02 -2.19
CA GLU A 85 -1.47 12.47 -2.07
C GLU A 85 -1.12 13.11 -3.42
N TYR A 86 -0.28 12.45 -4.25
CA TYR A 86 0.02 12.92 -5.61
C TYR A 86 -1.22 13.01 -6.51
N LEU A 87 -2.13 12.04 -6.41
CA LEU A 87 -3.38 12.00 -7.18
C LEU A 87 -4.38 13.01 -6.67
N LYS A 88 -4.49 13.17 -5.34
CA LYS A 88 -5.34 14.18 -4.70
C LYS A 88 -4.99 15.59 -5.14
N GLY A 89 -3.71 15.91 -5.26
CA GLY A 89 -3.23 17.19 -5.83
C GLY A 89 -3.64 17.44 -7.29
N ARG A 90 -4.16 16.43 -7.98
CA ARG A 90 -4.63 16.48 -9.38
C ARG A 90 -6.14 16.23 -9.51
N GLY A 91 -6.87 16.17 -8.39
CA GLY A 91 -8.31 15.95 -8.38
C GLY A 91 -8.73 14.49 -8.61
N ALA A 92 -7.79 13.54 -8.55
CA ALA A 92 -8.04 12.11 -8.64
C ALA A 92 -7.97 11.45 -7.26
N LYS A 93 -8.70 10.34 -7.07
CA LYS A 93 -8.68 9.58 -5.82
C LYS A 93 -8.59 8.08 -6.08
N LEU A 94 -7.65 7.42 -5.40
CA LEU A 94 -7.50 5.96 -5.49
C LEU A 94 -8.72 5.23 -4.91
N GLY A 95 -9.00 4.06 -5.47
CA GLY A 95 -10.00 3.14 -4.94
C GLY A 95 -9.60 2.62 -3.57
N ARG A 96 -8.47 1.91 -3.51
CA ARG A 96 -8.03 1.25 -2.27
C ARG A 96 -6.51 1.27 -2.11
N ILE A 97 -6.04 1.44 -0.88
CA ILE A 97 -4.66 1.18 -0.49
C ILE A 97 -4.65 0.15 0.65
N THR A 98 -3.92 -0.95 0.46
CA THR A 98 -3.62 -1.91 1.53
C THR A 98 -2.17 -1.80 1.96
N GLY A 99 -1.96 -1.36 3.20
CA GLY A 99 -0.65 -1.29 3.84
C GLY A 99 -0.34 -2.57 4.62
N LEU A 100 0.63 -3.35 4.17
CA LEU A 100 1.15 -4.52 4.86
C LEU A 100 2.35 -4.10 5.71
N ASP A 101 2.14 -3.97 7.00
CA ASP A 101 3.14 -3.62 8.00
C ASP A 101 3.92 -2.34 7.65
N PRO A 102 3.26 -1.17 7.59
CA PRO A 102 3.89 0.07 7.15
C PRO A 102 5.09 0.44 7.99
N ALA A 103 6.14 0.95 7.35
CA ALA A 103 7.35 1.37 8.05
C ALA A 103 7.08 2.52 9.03
N GLU A 104 7.50 2.37 10.27
CA GLU A 104 7.41 3.39 11.33
C GLU A 104 8.53 4.44 11.28
N PRO A 105 9.82 4.07 11.12
CA PRO A 105 10.91 5.05 11.20
C PRO A 105 10.82 6.08 10.08
N TYR A 106 10.92 7.37 10.46
CA TYR A 106 10.77 8.55 9.60
C TYR A 106 9.34 8.89 9.14
N PHE A 107 8.32 8.14 9.59
CA PHE A 107 6.91 8.39 9.23
C PHE A 107 6.02 8.64 10.46
N GLU A 108 6.34 8.03 11.61
CA GLU A 108 5.57 8.26 12.84
C GLU A 108 5.63 9.74 13.28
N GLY A 109 4.47 10.29 13.68
CA GLY A 109 4.35 11.67 14.14
C GLY A 109 4.56 12.73 13.06
N THR A 110 4.73 12.34 11.79
CA THR A 110 4.86 13.27 10.66
C THR A 110 3.50 13.73 10.14
N ASP A 111 3.53 14.83 9.39
CA ASP A 111 2.37 15.38 8.69
C ASP A 111 1.73 14.32 7.77
N PRO A 112 0.39 14.25 7.65
CA PRO A 112 -0.29 13.33 6.73
C PRO A 112 0.27 13.31 5.31
N VAL A 113 0.81 14.43 4.80
CA VAL A 113 1.43 14.49 3.45
C VAL A 113 2.68 13.60 3.34
N VAL A 114 3.32 13.26 4.46
CA VAL A 114 4.60 12.54 4.52
C VAL A 114 4.44 11.05 4.77
N ARG A 115 3.25 10.59 5.17
CA ARG A 115 2.97 9.21 5.58
C ARG A 115 1.69 8.69 4.93
N LEU A 116 1.47 7.39 4.99
CA LEU A 116 0.16 6.81 4.71
C LEU A 116 -0.87 7.41 5.68
N ASP A 117 -2.03 7.78 5.14
CA ASP A 117 -3.13 8.42 5.83
C ASP A 117 -4.49 7.93 5.28
N PRO A 118 -5.58 7.88 6.07
CA PRO A 118 -6.88 7.44 5.57
C PRO A 118 -7.43 8.27 4.41
N LEU A 119 -6.94 9.50 4.21
CA LEU A 119 -7.40 10.38 3.14
C LEU A 119 -6.78 10.07 1.77
N ASP A 120 -5.76 9.21 1.71
CA ASP A 120 -4.99 8.92 0.49
C ASP A 120 -5.77 8.09 -0.55
N ALA A 121 -6.80 7.36 -0.11
CA ALA A 121 -7.69 6.59 -0.98
C ALA A 121 -9.12 6.60 -0.46
N THR A 122 -10.03 5.99 -1.22
CA THR A 122 -11.43 5.81 -0.78
C THR A 122 -11.50 4.82 0.38
N LEU A 123 -10.67 3.78 0.33
CA LEU A 123 -10.46 2.85 1.42
C LEU A 123 -8.96 2.67 1.68
N VAL A 124 -8.54 2.83 2.93
CA VAL A 124 -7.18 2.49 3.35
C VAL A 124 -7.26 1.44 4.46
N ASP A 125 -6.74 0.25 4.19
CA ASP A 125 -6.68 -0.85 5.15
C ASP A 125 -5.24 -1.19 5.50
N VAL A 126 -4.94 -1.29 6.79
CA VAL A 126 -3.58 -1.56 7.26
C VAL A 126 -3.56 -2.81 8.11
N ILE A 127 -2.65 -3.72 7.75
CA ILE A 127 -2.36 -4.95 8.47
C ILE A 127 -1.03 -4.79 9.16
N HIS A 128 -1.02 -4.66 10.49
CA HIS A 128 0.23 -4.68 11.24
C HIS A 128 0.58 -6.11 11.63
N THR A 129 1.83 -6.49 11.41
CA THR A 129 2.39 -7.80 11.78
C THR A 129 3.58 -7.69 12.73
N ASP A 130 4.27 -6.54 12.72
CA ASP A 130 5.41 -6.22 13.59
C ASP A 130 5.21 -4.85 14.30
N ALA A 131 4.09 -4.70 15.00
CA ALA A 131 3.74 -3.46 15.73
C ALA A 131 4.48 -3.29 17.07
N GLY A 132 5.64 -3.95 17.24
CA GLY A 132 6.48 -3.82 18.42
C GLY A 132 7.43 -2.63 18.30
N PRO A 133 7.75 -1.91 19.40
CA PRO A 133 8.75 -0.87 19.35
C PRO A 133 10.11 -1.44 18.92
N ILE A 134 10.64 -0.98 17.77
CA ILE A 134 11.96 -1.36 17.22
C ILE A 134 13.10 -1.10 18.24
N ILE A 135 12.85 -0.27 19.25
CA ILE A 135 13.79 0.17 20.27
C ILE A 135 14.04 -0.84 21.40
N THR A 136 13.32 -1.97 21.48
CA THR A 136 13.47 -2.88 22.65
C THR A 136 13.49 -4.35 22.25
N GLY A 137 14.50 -4.75 21.47
CA GLY A 137 15.17 -6.07 21.55
C GLY A 137 14.34 -7.32 21.85
N GLY A 138 13.11 -7.43 21.34
CA GLY A 138 12.20 -8.50 21.67
C GLY A 138 11.39 -8.90 20.45
N MET A 139 11.80 -10.00 19.79
CA MET A 139 10.82 -10.84 19.10
C MET A 139 9.71 -11.16 20.11
N LEU A 140 8.43 -11.07 19.74
CA LEU A 140 7.35 -11.97 20.18
C LEU A 140 5.96 -11.48 19.74
N GLY A 141 5.42 -12.13 18.70
CA GLY A 141 3.99 -12.30 18.49
C GLY A 141 3.46 -11.70 17.19
N SER A 142 3.28 -12.55 16.17
CA SER A 142 2.53 -12.25 14.94
C SER A 142 1.05 -12.01 15.28
N ARG A 143 0.72 -10.82 15.79
CA ARG A 143 -0.66 -10.38 15.95
C ARG A 143 -1.01 -9.55 14.72
N VAL A 144 -1.76 -10.17 13.81
CA VAL A 144 -2.43 -9.45 12.71
C VAL A 144 -3.40 -8.46 13.36
N CYS A 145 -3.04 -7.18 13.37
CA CYS A 145 -3.90 -6.12 13.88
C CYS A 145 -4.35 -5.26 12.70
N LEU A 146 -5.60 -5.47 12.27
CA LEU A 146 -6.29 -4.56 11.38
C LEU A 146 -6.59 -3.28 12.16
N ARG A 147 -5.94 -2.18 11.80
CA ARG A 147 -6.18 -0.87 12.43
C ARG A 147 -6.41 0.19 11.36
N PRO A 148 -7.30 1.16 11.62
CA PRO A 148 -7.25 2.44 10.93
C PRO A 148 -5.86 3.06 11.12
N VAL A 149 -5.35 3.71 10.06
CA VAL A 149 -4.05 4.40 10.08
C VAL A 149 -3.99 5.39 11.26
N GLY A 150 -2.91 5.35 12.07
CA GLY A 150 -2.64 6.32 13.13
C GLY A 150 -3.01 5.93 14.57
N VAL A 151 -3.43 4.69 14.84
CA VAL A 151 -3.76 4.24 16.21
C VAL A 151 -2.60 3.43 16.83
N ALA A 152 -1.88 4.02 17.78
CA ALA A 152 -0.81 3.38 18.55
C ALA A 152 -1.30 2.16 19.36
N CYS A 153 -0.42 1.17 19.56
CA CYS A 153 -0.71 -0.09 20.26
C CYS A 153 -0.93 0.09 21.79
N GLY A 154 -2.00 0.79 22.17
CA GLY A 154 -2.56 0.80 23.52
C GLY A 154 -3.95 0.17 23.49
N SER A 155 -4.20 -0.84 24.31
CA SER A 155 -5.50 -1.49 24.55
C SER A 155 -6.19 -2.19 23.36
N GLY A 156 -5.80 -3.45 23.11
CA GLY A 156 -6.75 -4.57 23.05
C GLY A 156 -7.86 -4.66 21.99
N VAL A 157 -8.00 -3.76 21.03
CA VAL A 157 -9.04 -3.90 19.98
C VAL A 157 -8.48 -4.60 18.75
N CYS A 158 -8.47 -5.93 18.77
CA CYS A 158 -8.43 -6.75 17.56
C CYS A 158 -9.87 -6.81 17.01
N LEU A 159 -10.18 -6.01 15.98
CA LEU A 159 -11.43 -6.22 15.24
C LEU A 159 -11.36 -7.63 14.63
N ARG A 160 -12.31 -8.48 15.00
CA ARG A 160 -12.46 -9.80 14.41
C ARG A 160 -12.68 -9.64 12.90
N PRO A 161 -12.14 -10.54 12.06
CA PRO A 161 -12.32 -10.47 10.62
C PRO A 161 -13.82 -10.49 10.30
N VAL A 162 -14.32 -9.39 9.73
CA VAL A 162 -15.69 -9.31 9.23
C VAL A 162 -15.70 -9.90 7.82
N GLY A 163 -15.65 -11.24 7.73
CA GLY A 163 -15.89 -11.98 6.49
C GLY A 163 -14.94 -11.71 5.31
N PRO A 164 -15.08 -12.45 4.20
CA PRO A 164 -14.29 -12.24 3.00
C PRO A 164 -14.78 -10.99 2.28
N VAL A 165 -13.98 -9.92 2.25
CA VAL A 165 -14.23 -8.77 1.38
C VAL A 165 -13.77 -9.14 -0.02
N VAL A 166 -14.66 -9.80 -0.75
CA VAL A 166 -14.62 -9.93 -2.22
C VAL A 166 -15.01 -8.57 -2.79
N SER A 167 -14.07 -7.84 -3.40
CA SER A 167 -14.43 -6.64 -4.16
C SER A 167 -14.88 -7.05 -5.56
N GLU A 168 -16.19 -6.94 -5.77
CA GLU A 168 -16.94 -7.16 -7.01
C GLU A 168 -16.48 -6.18 -8.12
N LEU A 169 -15.91 -6.69 -9.22
CA LEU A 169 -15.74 -5.95 -10.47
C LEU A 169 -16.83 -6.41 -11.47
N ARG A 170 -17.89 -5.62 -11.63
CA ARG A 170 -18.83 -5.80 -12.74
C ARG A 170 -18.30 -5.12 -13.99
N LEU A 171 -17.60 -5.87 -14.84
CA LEU A 171 -17.51 -5.53 -16.26
C LEU A 171 -18.81 -5.97 -16.94
N GLY A 172 -19.74 -5.03 -17.08
CA GLY A 172 -20.88 -5.20 -17.98
C GLY A 172 -20.36 -5.41 -19.40
N ARG A 173 -20.56 -6.62 -19.93
CA ARG A 173 -20.37 -6.91 -21.36
C ARG A 173 -21.42 -6.10 -22.15
N ALA A 174 -20.97 -5.39 -23.18
CA ALA A 174 -21.78 -5.11 -24.36
C ALA A 174 -21.56 -6.25 -25.37
#